data_AF-A0A936UF01-F1
#
_entry.id   AF-A0A936UF01-F1
#
_cell.length_a   1.000
_cell.length_b   1.000
_cell.length_c   1.000
_cell.angle_alpha   90.00
_cell.angle_beta   90.00
_cell.angle_gamma   90.00
#
_symmetry.space_group_name_H-M   'P 1'
#
loop_
_entity.id
_entity.type
_entity.pdbx_description
1 polymer ?
#
loop_
_entity_poly.entity_id
_entity_poly.type
_entity_poly.pdbx_seq_one_letter_code
_entity_poly.pdbx_strand_id
1 'polypeptide(L)'
;MSVNANGPREYWASARTGADGRFELAGAPAGTISLRATAGDFLAGSTRSATGSVTIAEGQREAEAEVVFEGTGALAGRVTRGGQPVAEARVFVGGGRGSSSGSARTDESGSYRIEGITPGDYTVNVQGAPGSGGRTVSKELRIDGEASLDVDLPMARLFGVVVDGSTKQPLADARITAALDGTPSARPGFATSDSNGRFFVDDVEPGAYKLTLRRSGYQEASDNASATEDGGDAGTIEMTRGEGLEVRVRDGIYQIPLRSANVRVKDGAGANVTSTWLSLDGDGKGEISSLRPGRYSLVVGSNGYATQVLEGVVVPGAPLPVALTPGGSVEILPGEASRAKGSATLRNALGQPHPYRSWGNEGHVTLPAAGTELLENLAPGSYTLAVEGVAPKAFTVTEGGRTVVELP
;
A
#
# COMPACT_ATOMS: atom_id res chain seq x y z
N MET A 1 -0.46 32.55 10.66
CA MET A 1 0.32 32.29 9.44
C MET A 1 1.66 31.66 9.84
N SER A 2 2.28 30.88 8.98
CA SER A 2 3.55 30.20 9.25
C SER A 2 4.57 30.54 8.18
N VAL A 3 5.82 30.73 8.57
CA VAL A 3 6.97 30.95 7.68
C VAL A 3 7.92 29.78 7.84
N ASN A 4 8.28 29.18 6.72
CA ASN A 4 9.25 28.11 6.63
C ASN A 4 10.48 28.62 5.87
N ALA A 5 11.68 28.24 6.30
CA ALA A 5 12.93 28.68 5.72
C ALA A 5 13.81 27.48 5.37
N ASN A 6 14.33 27.46 4.14
CA ASN A 6 15.32 26.50 3.68
C ASN A 6 16.58 27.23 3.24
N GLY A 7 17.75 26.73 3.57
CA GLY A 7 19.02 27.35 3.22
C GLY A 7 20.16 26.36 3.03
N PRO A 8 21.39 26.86 2.82
CA PRO A 8 22.59 26.04 2.72
C PRO A 8 22.83 25.19 3.97
N ARG A 9 23.68 24.17 3.85
CA ARG A 9 24.06 23.27 4.95
C ARG A 9 22.85 22.61 5.64
N GLU A 10 21.86 22.24 4.83
CA GLU A 10 20.61 21.61 5.29
C GLU A 10 19.85 22.46 6.33
N TYR A 11 20.05 23.78 6.30
CA TYR A 11 19.33 24.68 7.20
C TYR A 11 17.83 24.63 6.92
N TRP A 12 17.07 24.26 7.95
CA TRP A 12 15.63 24.28 7.98
C TRP A 12 15.15 24.94 9.27
N ALA A 13 14.27 25.91 9.16
CA ALA A 13 13.63 26.55 10.31
C ALA A 13 12.17 26.90 10.00
N SER A 14 11.35 27.01 11.04
CA SER A 14 9.97 27.43 10.92
C SER A 14 9.58 28.38 12.05
N ALA A 15 8.73 29.37 11.75
CA ALA A 15 8.22 30.33 12.72
C ALA A 15 6.72 30.60 12.48
N ARG A 16 5.99 30.96 13.53
CA ARG A 16 4.64 31.53 13.40
C ARG A 16 4.76 33.05 13.38
N THR A 17 4.02 33.70 12.49
CA THR A 17 3.95 35.16 12.49
C THR A 17 3.07 35.67 13.63
N GLY A 18 3.48 36.79 14.23
CA GLY A 18 2.67 37.57 15.16
C GLY A 18 1.46 38.21 14.46
N ALA A 19 0.56 38.81 15.26
CA ALA A 19 -0.62 39.51 14.74
C ALA A 19 -0.26 40.73 13.87
N ASP A 20 0.95 41.26 14.04
CA ASP A 20 1.55 42.35 13.27
C ASP A 20 2.32 41.87 12.03
N GLY A 21 2.33 40.56 11.76
CA GLY A 21 3.01 39.95 10.62
C GLY A 21 4.52 39.71 10.82
N ARG A 22 5.10 40.05 11.97
CA ARG A 22 6.53 39.83 12.25
C ARG A 22 6.83 38.37 12.56
N PHE A 23 8.03 37.92 12.19
CA PHE A 23 8.56 36.60 12.51
C PHE A 23 10.07 36.68 12.77
N GLU A 24 10.61 35.69 13.48
CA GLU A 24 12.04 35.57 13.75
C GLU A 24 12.48 34.12 13.48
N LEU A 25 13.62 33.96 12.82
CA LEU A 25 14.23 32.68 12.51
C LEU A 25 15.70 32.72 12.94
N ALA A 26 16.06 31.85 13.87
CA ALA A 26 17.42 31.81 14.43
C ALA A 26 18.31 30.78 13.72
N GLY A 27 19.63 30.95 13.85
CA GLY A 27 20.62 29.96 13.42
C GLY A 27 20.84 29.84 11.91
N ALA A 28 20.39 30.82 11.13
CA ALA A 28 20.55 30.81 9.67
C ALA A 28 22.04 30.95 9.27
N PRO A 29 22.59 30.05 8.44
CA PRO A 29 23.97 30.14 7.98
C PRO A 29 24.14 31.24 6.93
N ALA A 30 25.40 31.66 6.71
CA ALA A 30 25.74 32.53 5.59
C ALA A 30 25.33 31.88 4.25
N GLY A 31 24.81 32.70 3.34
CA GLY A 31 24.25 32.30 2.05
C GLY A 31 22.79 32.72 1.88
N THR A 32 22.17 32.29 0.78
CA THR A 32 20.79 32.65 0.43
C THR A 32 19.81 31.69 1.10
N ILE A 33 18.96 32.24 1.96
CA ILE A 33 17.86 31.55 2.63
C ILE A 33 16.58 31.81 1.84
N SER A 34 15.90 30.74 1.42
CA SER A 34 14.58 30.79 0.78
C SER A 34 13.49 30.70 1.84
N LEU A 35 12.56 31.66 1.84
CA LEU A 35 11.44 31.75 2.76
C LEU A 35 10.14 31.39 2.02
N ARG A 36 9.28 30.61 2.67
CA ARG A 36 7.91 30.33 2.23
C ARG A 36 6.95 30.66 3.35
N ALA A 37 6.15 31.70 3.14
CA ALA A 37 5.12 32.09 4.07
C ALA A 37 3.76 31.55 3.62
N THR A 38 3.03 30.91 4.53
CA THR A 38 1.71 30.32 4.28
C THR A 38 0.68 30.94 5.22
N ALA A 39 -0.37 31.53 4.64
CA ALA A 39 -1.46 32.17 5.33
C ALA A 39 -2.80 31.53 4.91
N GLY A 40 -3.81 31.62 5.77
CA GLY A 40 -5.14 31.03 5.56
C GLY A 40 -5.52 30.04 6.64
N ASP A 41 -6.67 29.41 6.44
CA ASP A 41 -7.21 28.39 7.34
C ASP A 41 -6.86 27.00 6.80
N PHE A 42 -5.86 26.40 7.43
CA PHE A 42 -5.40 25.04 7.08
C PHE A 42 -6.46 23.97 7.40
N LEU A 43 -7.32 24.20 8.40
CA LEU A 43 -8.40 23.28 8.74
C LEU A 43 -9.51 23.34 7.70
N ALA A 44 -9.92 24.54 7.30
CA ALA A 44 -10.85 24.75 6.19
C ALA A 44 -10.23 24.43 4.81
N GLY A 45 -8.90 24.36 4.72
CA GLY A 45 -8.17 24.00 3.49
C GLY A 45 -8.12 25.14 2.48
N SER A 46 -8.29 26.38 2.94
CA SER A 46 -8.09 27.59 2.16
C SER A 46 -6.76 28.21 2.55
N THR A 47 -5.76 28.09 1.69
CA THR A 47 -4.40 28.59 1.96
C THR A 47 -3.85 29.32 0.77
N ARG A 48 -3.06 30.35 1.04
CA ARG A 48 -2.19 31.02 0.07
C ARG A 48 -0.76 31.02 0.56
N SER A 49 0.19 30.92 -0.36
CA SER A 49 1.61 31.02 -0.03
C SER A 49 2.33 32.04 -0.89
N ALA A 50 3.24 32.79 -0.26
CA ALA A 50 4.20 33.65 -0.92
C ALA A 50 5.63 33.17 -0.59
N THR A 51 6.57 33.46 -1.48
CA THR A 51 7.98 33.15 -1.27
C THR A 51 8.79 34.43 -1.29
N GLY A 52 9.82 34.48 -0.44
CA GLY A 52 10.83 35.53 -0.44
C GLY A 52 12.20 34.90 -0.25
N SER A 53 13.25 35.71 -0.28
CA SER A 53 14.60 35.25 0.01
C SER A 53 15.40 36.32 0.69
N VAL A 54 16.35 35.92 1.52
CA VAL A 54 17.30 36.81 2.16
C VAL A 54 18.69 36.22 2.02
N THR A 55 19.69 37.05 1.72
CA THR A 55 21.09 36.62 1.65
C THR A 55 21.82 37.12 2.89
N ILE A 56 22.42 36.19 3.62
CA ILE A 56 23.19 36.46 4.84
C ILE A 56 24.67 36.44 4.47
N ALA A 57 25.37 37.56 4.67
CA ALA A 57 26.81 37.63 4.44
C ALA A 57 27.60 36.91 5.54
N GLU A 58 28.84 36.50 5.27
CA GLU A 58 29.71 35.92 6.29
C GLU A 58 29.91 36.89 7.47
N GLY A 59 29.73 36.40 8.70
CA GLY A 59 29.84 37.20 9.92
C GLY A 59 28.64 38.11 10.21
N GLN A 60 27.65 38.18 9.33
CA GLN A 60 26.41 38.92 9.59
C GLN A 60 25.58 38.22 10.67
N ARG A 61 25.14 38.99 11.67
CA ARG A 61 24.37 38.47 12.81
C ARG A 61 22.86 38.58 12.62
N GLU A 62 22.42 39.57 11.87
CA GLU A 62 21.00 39.88 11.66
C GLU A 62 20.78 40.27 10.19
N ALA A 63 19.71 39.78 9.60
CA ALA A 63 19.28 40.12 8.24
C ALA A 63 17.77 40.30 8.22
N GLU A 64 17.30 41.35 7.57
CA GLU A 64 15.86 41.61 7.42
C GLU A 64 15.35 40.93 6.15
N ALA A 65 14.18 40.31 6.26
CA ALA A 65 13.52 39.66 5.15
C ALA A 65 12.05 40.04 5.12
N GLU A 66 11.57 40.43 3.95
CA GLU A 66 10.16 40.70 3.71
C GLU A 66 9.60 39.63 2.77
N VAL A 67 8.41 39.12 3.10
CA VAL A 67 7.67 38.21 2.23
C VAL A 67 6.33 38.86 1.93
N VAL A 68 6.21 39.40 0.72
CA VAL A 68 5.01 40.12 0.27
C VAL A 68 4.05 39.15 -0.44
N PHE A 69 2.77 39.20 -0.10
CA PHE A 69 1.72 38.48 -0.83
C PHE A 69 1.26 39.36 -2.01
N GLU A 70 2.02 39.37 -3.10
CA GLU A 70 1.76 40.21 -4.28
C GLU A 70 0.69 39.65 -5.22
N GLY A 71 0.18 38.46 -4.96
CA GLY A 71 -0.82 37.85 -5.82
C GLY A 71 -2.13 38.65 -5.82
N THR A 72 -2.45 39.27 -6.95
CA THR A 72 -3.72 39.97 -7.19
C THR A 72 -4.72 39.11 -7.96
N GLY A 73 -4.26 37.97 -8.49
CA GLY A 73 -5.09 37.04 -9.22
C GLY A 73 -5.92 36.13 -8.32
N ALA A 74 -7.01 35.63 -8.90
CA ALA A 74 -7.90 34.67 -8.27
C ALA A 74 -8.29 33.58 -9.26
N LEU A 75 -8.39 32.35 -8.79
CA LEU A 75 -8.98 31.23 -9.51
C LEU A 75 -10.29 30.86 -8.83
N ALA A 76 -11.39 30.93 -9.55
CA ALA A 76 -12.69 30.44 -9.09
C ALA A 76 -13.23 29.38 -10.05
N GLY A 77 -14.20 28.60 -9.59
CA GLY A 77 -14.85 27.62 -10.46
C GLY A 77 -15.75 26.69 -9.68
N ARG A 78 -16.24 25.67 -10.38
CA ARG A 78 -17.07 24.62 -9.81
C ARG A 78 -16.48 23.24 -10.10
N VAL A 79 -16.48 22.38 -9.09
CA VAL A 79 -16.17 20.97 -9.25
C VAL A 79 -17.47 20.18 -9.29
N THR A 80 -17.67 19.44 -10.37
CA THR A 80 -18.79 18.52 -10.54
C THR A 80 -18.29 17.08 -10.67
N ARG A 81 -19.22 16.13 -10.51
CA ARG A 81 -19.03 14.73 -10.86
C ARG A 81 -20.36 14.23 -11.39
N GLY A 82 -20.41 13.81 -12.65
CA GLY A 82 -21.65 13.37 -13.30
C GLY A 82 -22.75 14.44 -13.25
N GLY A 83 -22.36 15.72 -13.39
CA GLY A 83 -23.25 16.87 -13.32
C GLY A 83 -23.71 17.28 -11.91
N GLN A 84 -23.37 16.51 -10.88
CA GLN A 84 -23.67 16.87 -9.48
C GLN A 84 -22.50 17.65 -8.86
N PRO A 85 -22.76 18.64 -7.99
CA PRO A 85 -21.69 19.34 -7.28
C PRO A 85 -20.93 18.42 -6.32
N VAL A 86 -19.61 18.56 -6.27
CA VAL A 86 -18.76 17.82 -5.33
C VAL A 86 -18.31 18.77 -4.23
N ALA A 87 -18.87 18.61 -3.03
CA ALA A 87 -18.42 19.31 -1.84
C ALA A 87 -17.11 18.72 -1.29
N GLU A 88 -16.34 19.51 -0.54
CA GLU A 88 -15.08 19.11 0.11
C GLU A 88 -13.98 18.62 -0.85
N ALA A 89 -14.15 18.78 -2.17
CA ALA A 89 -13.11 18.52 -3.15
C ALA A 89 -11.94 19.48 -2.91
N ARG A 90 -10.72 18.97 -2.96
CA ARG A 90 -9.50 19.77 -2.77
C ARG A 90 -9.01 20.26 -4.11
N VAL A 91 -8.94 21.57 -4.27
CA VAL A 91 -8.33 22.24 -5.41
C VAL A 91 -6.99 22.80 -4.97
N PHE A 92 -5.92 22.43 -5.67
CA PHE A 92 -4.57 22.92 -5.44
C PHE A 92 -4.02 23.54 -6.71
N VAL A 93 -3.56 24.78 -6.63
CA VAL A 93 -2.88 25.49 -7.70
C VAL A 93 -1.41 25.53 -7.37
N GLY A 94 -0.59 24.91 -8.22
CA GLY A 94 0.88 24.92 -8.09
C GLY A 94 1.52 25.42 -9.36
N GLY A 95 2.42 26.39 -9.23
CA GLY A 95 3.32 26.82 -10.31
C GLY A 95 4.68 26.11 -10.22
N GLY A 96 5.58 26.45 -11.14
CA GLY A 96 6.98 25.99 -11.10
C GLY A 96 7.71 26.39 -9.82
N ARG A 97 8.97 25.94 -9.67
CA ARG A 97 9.79 26.27 -8.48
C ARG A 97 9.82 27.79 -8.24
N GLY A 98 9.32 28.23 -7.09
CA GLY A 98 9.32 29.64 -6.67
C GLY A 98 8.02 30.41 -6.95
N SER A 99 6.99 29.79 -7.53
CA SER A 99 5.69 30.44 -7.73
C SER A 99 4.80 30.41 -6.48
N SER A 100 3.86 31.35 -6.40
CA SER A 100 2.76 31.28 -5.44
C SER A 100 1.99 29.97 -5.63
N SER A 101 1.47 29.43 -4.52
CA SER A 101 0.61 28.25 -4.56
C SER A 101 -0.58 28.50 -3.65
N GLY A 102 -1.72 27.97 -4.05
CA GLY A 102 -2.97 28.15 -3.35
C GLY A 102 -3.73 26.85 -3.25
N SER A 103 -4.55 26.72 -2.23
CA SER A 103 -5.50 25.63 -2.14
C SER A 103 -6.83 26.11 -1.60
N ALA A 104 -7.91 25.45 -2.02
CA ALA A 104 -9.24 25.63 -1.50
C ALA A 104 -9.95 24.28 -1.42
N ARG A 105 -10.98 24.22 -0.57
CA ARG A 105 -12.01 23.18 -0.65
C ARG A 105 -13.26 23.73 -1.30
N THR A 106 -13.96 22.88 -2.04
CA THR A 106 -15.26 23.23 -2.59
C THR A 106 -16.34 23.23 -1.52
N ASP A 107 -17.30 24.14 -1.63
CA ASP A 107 -18.49 24.22 -0.77
C ASP A 107 -19.58 23.21 -1.16
N GLU A 108 -20.73 23.24 -0.48
CA GLU A 108 -21.89 22.36 -0.77
C GLU A 108 -22.43 22.49 -2.20
N SER A 109 -22.21 23.63 -2.84
CA SER A 109 -22.59 23.87 -4.24
C SER A 109 -21.52 23.43 -5.24
N GLY A 110 -20.40 22.88 -4.75
CA GLY A 110 -19.23 22.48 -5.53
C GLY A 110 -18.34 23.65 -5.92
N SER A 111 -18.61 24.86 -5.45
CA SER A 111 -17.86 26.06 -5.82
C SER A 111 -16.60 26.21 -5.00
N TYR A 112 -15.54 26.73 -5.61
CA TYR A 112 -14.29 27.05 -4.95
C TYR A 112 -13.75 28.41 -5.39
N ARG A 113 -12.93 29.02 -4.54
CA ARG A 113 -12.17 30.23 -4.86
C ARG A 113 -10.81 30.21 -4.17
N ILE A 114 -9.76 30.49 -4.93
CA ILE A 114 -8.37 30.60 -4.47
C ILE A 114 -7.90 32.00 -4.87
N GLU A 115 -7.53 32.80 -3.87
CA GLU A 115 -7.06 34.17 -4.06
C GLU A 115 -5.58 34.31 -3.74
N GLY A 116 -4.96 35.42 -4.15
CA GLY A 116 -3.56 35.66 -3.83
C GLY A 116 -2.60 34.98 -4.80
N ILE A 117 -3.03 34.74 -6.04
CA ILE A 117 -2.23 34.07 -7.06
C ILE A 117 -1.52 35.13 -7.92
N THR A 118 -0.21 34.99 -8.08
CA THR A 118 0.58 35.86 -8.96
C THR A 118 0.31 35.51 -10.43
N PRO A 119 0.30 36.46 -11.37
CA PRO A 119 0.14 36.14 -12.79
C PRO A 119 1.17 35.13 -13.29
N GLY A 120 0.75 34.12 -14.07
CA GLY A 120 1.63 33.06 -14.55
C GLY A 120 0.89 31.81 -15.05
N ASP A 121 1.65 30.81 -15.50
CA ASP A 121 1.14 29.51 -15.93
C ASP A 121 1.18 28.52 -14.76
N TYR A 122 0.07 27.82 -14.54
CA TYR A 122 -0.14 26.96 -13.39
C TYR A 122 -0.67 25.59 -13.79
N THR A 123 -0.31 24.58 -12.99
CA THR A 123 -0.99 23.29 -12.96
C THR A 123 -1.99 23.30 -11.80
N VAL A 124 -3.28 23.23 -12.13
CA VAL A 124 -4.37 23.07 -11.17
C VAL A 124 -4.65 21.58 -11.00
N ASN A 125 -4.63 21.13 -9.76
CA ASN A 125 -4.83 19.76 -9.35
C ASN A 125 -6.12 19.69 -8.52
N VAL A 126 -7.12 18.97 -9.01
CA VAL A 126 -8.41 18.78 -8.32
C VAL A 126 -8.54 17.33 -7.89
N GLN A 127 -8.74 17.12 -6.60
CA GLN A 127 -9.05 15.82 -6.01
C GLN A 127 -10.46 15.89 -5.42
N GLY A 128 -11.26 14.83 -5.59
CA GLY A 128 -12.58 14.74 -4.96
C GLY A 128 -12.52 14.78 -3.42
N ALA A 129 -13.68 14.74 -2.78
CA ALA A 129 -13.78 14.74 -1.32
C ALA A 129 -12.86 13.68 -0.67
N PRO A 130 -12.31 13.93 0.53
CA PRO A 130 -11.53 12.93 1.25
C PRO A 130 -12.27 11.60 1.35
N GLY A 131 -11.62 10.51 0.95
CA GLY A 131 -12.24 9.18 0.94
C GLY A 131 -12.99 8.81 -0.34
N SER A 132 -13.27 9.76 -1.24
CA SER A 132 -14.02 9.51 -2.50
C SER A 132 -13.26 8.72 -3.58
N GLY A 133 -12.06 8.23 -3.27
CA GLY A 133 -11.31 7.31 -4.15
C GLY A 133 -10.69 7.92 -5.41
N GLY A 134 -11.18 9.08 -5.88
CA GLY A 134 -10.80 9.66 -7.17
C GLY A 134 -9.36 10.17 -7.26
N ARG A 135 -8.75 10.03 -8.45
CA ARG A 135 -7.43 10.56 -8.79
C ARG A 135 -7.48 12.07 -8.97
N THR A 136 -6.31 12.68 -8.85
CA THR A 136 -6.10 14.10 -9.13
C THR A 136 -6.29 14.37 -10.61
N VAL A 137 -7.26 15.21 -10.96
CA VAL A 137 -7.39 15.79 -12.30
C VAL A 137 -6.45 16.99 -12.38
N SER A 138 -5.50 16.95 -13.31
CA SER A 138 -4.55 18.04 -13.55
C SER A 138 -4.95 18.82 -14.81
N LYS A 139 -5.05 20.15 -14.70
CA LYS A 139 -5.30 21.06 -15.81
C LYS A 139 -4.24 22.15 -15.82
N GLU A 140 -3.72 22.48 -16.99
CA GLU A 140 -2.82 23.62 -17.15
C GLU A 140 -3.64 24.86 -17.54
N LEU A 141 -3.39 25.98 -16.85
CA LEU A 141 -4.11 27.24 -17.08
C LEU A 141 -3.19 28.42 -16.78
N ARG A 142 -3.26 29.45 -17.61
CA ARG A 142 -2.67 30.76 -17.34
C ARG A 142 -3.62 31.60 -16.48
N ILE A 143 -3.14 32.10 -15.36
CA ILE A 143 -3.88 33.02 -14.48
C ILE A 143 -3.24 34.41 -14.64
N ASP A 144 -4.03 35.42 -15.02
CA ASP A 144 -3.59 36.80 -15.22
C ASP A 144 -4.69 37.76 -14.74
N GLY A 145 -4.82 37.87 -13.41
CA GLY A 145 -6.00 38.46 -12.76
C GLY A 145 -7.03 37.40 -12.37
N GLU A 146 -8.29 37.58 -12.74
CA GLU A 146 -9.37 36.64 -12.41
C GLU A 146 -9.51 35.57 -13.49
N ALA A 147 -9.40 34.30 -13.10
CA ALA A 147 -9.52 33.13 -13.95
C ALA A 147 -10.66 32.23 -13.44
N SER A 148 -11.34 31.56 -14.38
CA SER A 148 -12.34 30.55 -14.07
C SER A 148 -11.94 29.19 -14.62
N LEU A 149 -12.17 28.14 -13.84
CA LEU A 149 -11.94 26.76 -14.25
C LEU A 149 -13.00 25.86 -13.63
N ASP A 150 -13.94 25.41 -14.45
CA ASP A 150 -14.85 24.33 -14.04
C ASP A 150 -14.18 22.99 -14.30
N VAL A 151 -14.31 22.07 -13.35
CA VAL A 151 -13.71 20.74 -13.41
C VAL A 151 -14.79 19.71 -13.18
N ASP A 152 -15.04 18.90 -14.20
CA ASP A 152 -15.81 17.69 -14.03
C ASP A 152 -14.85 16.55 -13.66
N LEU A 153 -15.05 15.98 -12.49
CA LEU A 153 -14.35 14.78 -12.06
C LEU A 153 -14.96 13.61 -12.83
N PRO A 154 -14.13 12.82 -13.55
CA PRO A 154 -14.62 11.75 -14.38
C PRO A 154 -15.40 10.73 -13.54
N MET A 155 -16.53 10.28 -14.08
CA MET A 155 -17.39 9.26 -13.50
C MET A 155 -17.57 8.14 -14.52
N ALA A 156 -16.67 7.17 -14.52
CA ALA A 156 -16.88 5.94 -15.26
C ALA A 156 -17.45 4.88 -14.31
N ARG A 157 -18.23 3.97 -14.88
CA ARG A 157 -18.80 2.82 -14.18
C ARG A 157 -18.46 1.57 -14.97
N LEU A 158 -17.88 0.57 -14.32
CA LEU A 158 -17.77 -0.76 -14.89
C LEU A 158 -18.91 -1.62 -14.40
N PHE A 159 -19.55 -2.37 -15.30
CA PHE A 159 -20.54 -3.36 -14.91
C PHE A 159 -20.26 -4.70 -15.61
N GLY A 160 -20.74 -5.78 -15.03
CA GLY A 160 -20.60 -7.11 -15.61
C GLY A 160 -21.38 -8.15 -14.83
N VAL A 161 -21.24 -9.41 -15.24
CA VAL A 161 -21.88 -10.56 -14.58
C VAL A 161 -20.83 -11.62 -14.27
N VAL A 162 -20.87 -12.16 -13.05
CA VAL A 162 -20.03 -13.27 -12.63
C VAL A 162 -20.85 -14.56 -12.66
N VAL A 163 -20.34 -15.60 -13.32
CA VAL A 163 -20.98 -16.90 -13.41
C VAL A 163 -20.03 -18.04 -13.06
N ASP A 164 -20.60 -19.17 -12.68
CA ASP A 164 -19.88 -20.43 -12.51
C ASP A 164 -19.48 -20.97 -13.89
N GLY A 165 -18.19 -21.23 -14.09
CA GLY A 165 -17.67 -21.62 -15.40
C GLY A 165 -18.24 -22.93 -15.94
N SER A 166 -18.68 -23.85 -15.07
CA SER A 166 -19.22 -25.15 -15.47
C SER A 166 -20.74 -25.12 -15.65
N THR A 167 -21.46 -24.59 -14.66
CA THR A 167 -22.93 -24.59 -14.65
C THR A 167 -23.55 -23.38 -15.34
N LYS A 168 -22.75 -22.34 -15.60
CA LYS A 168 -23.18 -21.02 -16.10
C LYS A 168 -24.21 -20.32 -15.20
N GLN A 169 -24.39 -20.79 -13.96
CA GLN A 169 -25.25 -20.14 -12.97
C GLN A 169 -24.60 -18.85 -12.43
N PRO A 170 -25.39 -17.81 -12.12
CA PRO A 170 -24.86 -16.57 -11.56
C PRO A 170 -24.23 -16.81 -10.18
N LEU A 171 -23.14 -16.09 -9.90
CA LEU A 171 -22.42 -16.18 -8.63
C LEU A 171 -22.54 -14.88 -7.83
N ALA A 172 -23.26 -14.96 -6.71
CA ALA A 172 -23.28 -13.92 -5.68
C ALA A 172 -22.01 -13.93 -4.83
N ASP A 173 -21.73 -12.82 -4.16
CA ASP A 173 -20.64 -12.66 -3.20
C ASP A 173 -19.23 -12.82 -3.78
N ALA A 174 -19.08 -12.72 -5.10
CA ALA A 174 -17.76 -12.57 -5.71
C ALA A 174 -17.27 -11.14 -5.44
N ARG A 175 -16.11 -10.99 -4.81
CA ARG A 175 -15.45 -9.70 -4.58
C ARG A 175 -14.62 -9.36 -5.80
N ILE A 176 -14.84 -8.18 -6.36
CA ILE A 176 -14.15 -7.67 -7.55
C ILE A 176 -13.25 -6.52 -7.11
N THR A 177 -11.99 -6.57 -7.55
CA THR A 177 -11.05 -5.47 -7.46
C THR A 177 -10.69 -5.04 -8.89
N ALA A 178 -10.90 -3.77 -9.22
CA ALA A 178 -10.57 -3.19 -10.51
C ALA A 178 -9.34 -2.29 -10.39
N ALA A 179 -8.19 -2.76 -10.83
CA ALA A 179 -6.96 -1.97 -10.84
C ALA A 179 -6.75 -1.32 -12.22
N LEU A 180 -6.56 0.01 -12.25
CA LEU A 180 -6.27 0.73 -13.49
C LEU A 180 -4.91 0.28 -14.04
N ASP A 181 -4.86 -0.10 -15.31
CA ASP A 181 -3.66 -0.62 -15.95
C ASP A 181 -2.58 0.46 -16.09
N GLY A 182 -1.31 0.06 -15.98
CA GLY A 182 -0.16 0.97 -16.08
C GLY A 182 -0.03 2.00 -14.94
N THR A 183 -0.89 1.99 -13.92
CA THR A 183 -0.90 2.97 -12.82
C THR A 183 -1.02 2.31 -11.44
N PRO A 184 0.08 1.73 -10.90
CA PRO A 184 0.06 1.01 -9.62
C PRO A 184 -0.32 1.88 -8.40
N SER A 185 -0.20 3.21 -8.53
CA SER A 185 -0.58 4.18 -7.50
C SER A 185 -2.06 4.58 -7.53
N ALA A 186 -2.80 4.21 -8.58
CA ALA A 186 -4.23 4.47 -8.65
C ALA A 186 -4.95 3.63 -7.59
N ARG A 187 -5.95 4.23 -6.94
CA ARG A 187 -6.80 3.49 -6.01
C ARG A 187 -7.66 2.52 -6.83
N PRO A 188 -7.64 1.21 -6.52
CA PRO A 188 -8.49 0.27 -7.22
C PRO A 188 -9.95 0.50 -6.86
N GLY A 189 -10.84 0.26 -7.82
CA GLY A 189 -12.28 0.17 -7.59
C GLY A 189 -12.64 -1.17 -6.96
N PHE A 190 -13.75 -1.22 -6.21
CA PHE A 190 -14.22 -2.44 -5.57
C PHE A 190 -15.71 -2.65 -5.81
N ALA A 191 -16.11 -3.91 -5.96
CA ALA A 191 -17.52 -4.30 -6.01
C ALA A 191 -17.73 -5.68 -5.41
N THR A 192 -18.98 -6.03 -5.12
CA THR A 192 -19.38 -7.40 -4.80
C THR A 192 -20.57 -7.76 -5.68
N SER A 193 -20.56 -8.96 -6.27
CA SER A 193 -21.66 -9.42 -7.12
C SER A 193 -22.93 -9.73 -6.32
N ASP A 194 -24.08 -9.37 -6.88
CA ASP A 194 -25.41 -9.61 -6.30
C ASP A 194 -25.91 -11.05 -6.52
N SER A 195 -27.14 -11.36 -6.07
CA SER A 195 -27.76 -12.68 -6.25
C SER A 195 -27.94 -13.13 -7.71
N ASN A 196 -27.90 -12.19 -8.65
CA ASN A 196 -27.95 -12.43 -10.09
C ASN A 196 -26.55 -12.40 -10.73
N GLY A 197 -25.50 -12.39 -9.91
CA GLY A 197 -24.10 -12.32 -10.34
C GLY A 197 -23.68 -10.95 -10.86
N ARG A 198 -24.55 -9.95 -10.85
CA ARG A 198 -24.25 -8.62 -11.41
C ARG A 198 -23.37 -7.84 -10.44
N PHE A 199 -22.41 -7.10 -10.97
CA PHE A 199 -21.61 -6.17 -10.19
C PHE A 199 -21.49 -4.83 -10.88
N PHE A 200 -21.21 -3.81 -10.07
CA PHE A 200 -20.96 -2.44 -10.52
C PHE A 200 -19.77 -1.88 -9.75
N VAL A 201 -18.74 -1.46 -10.47
CA VAL A 201 -17.62 -0.71 -9.91
C VAL A 201 -17.86 0.75 -10.27
N ASP A 202 -18.33 1.51 -9.29
CA ASP A 202 -18.65 2.93 -9.41
C ASP A 202 -17.41 3.81 -9.15
N ASP A 203 -17.51 5.09 -9.53
CA ASP A 203 -16.48 6.12 -9.28
C ASP A 203 -15.07 5.74 -9.79
N VAL A 204 -15.00 5.03 -10.93
CA VAL A 204 -13.73 4.71 -11.59
C VAL A 204 -13.39 5.73 -12.67
N GLU A 205 -12.11 5.82 -13.03
CA GLU A 205 -11.65 6.68 -14.11
C GLU A 205 -11.87 6.01 -15.47
N PRO A 206 -12.04 6.78 -16.55
CA PRO A 206 -11.93 6.26 -17.90
C PRO A 206 -10.53 5.65 -18.13
N GLY A 207 -10.48 4.42 -18.62
CA GLY A 207 -9.24 3.71 -18.86
C GLY A 207 -9.39 2.20 -18.93
N ALA A 208 -8.28 1.50 -19.13
CA ALA A 208 -8.21 0.05 -19.12
C ALA A 208 -7.97 -0.45 -17.69
N TYR A 209 -8.72 -1.47 -17.27
CA TYR A 209 -8.67 -2.07 -15.95
C TYR A 209 -8.34 -3.55 -16.03
N LYS A 210 -7.49 -4.01 -15.11
CA LYS A 210 -7.38 -5.41 -14.75
C LYS A 210 -8.31 -5.70 -13.59
N LEU A 211 -9.31 -6.54 -13.84
CA LEU A 211 -10.25 -7.05 -12.84
C LEU A 211 -9.64 -8.29 -12.19
N THR A 212 -9.71 -8.37 -10.86
CA THR A 212 -9.36 -9.56 -10.06
C THR A 212 -10.56 -9.94 -9.22
N LEU A 213 -11.04 -11.18 -9.36
CA LEU A 213 -12.24 -11.66 -8.70
C LEU A 213 -11.89 -12.77 -7.70
N ARG A 214 -12.43 -12.66 -6.49
CA ARG A 214 -12.26 -13.64 -5.42
C ARG A 214 -13.59 -14.04 -4.82
N ARG A 215 -13.81 -15.34 -4.68
CA ARG A 215 -15.00 -15.91 -4.07
C ARG A 215 -14.62 -17.19 -3.33
N SER A 216 -15.18 -17.40 -2.14
CA SER A 216 -14.93 -18.63 -1.37
C SER A 216 -15.37 -19.87 -2.16
N GLY A 217 -14.54 -20.90 -2.21
CA GLY A 217 -14.77 -22.12 -2.99
C GLY A 217 -14.48 -22.00 -4.48
N TYR A 218 -13.99 -20.85 -4.93
CA TYR A 218 -13.64 -20.60 -6.32
C TYR A 218 -12.19 -20.16 -6.41
N GLN A 219 -11.62 -20.42 -7.57
CA GLN A 219 -10.29 -19.94 -7.89
C GLN A 219 -10.34 -18.44 -8.16
N GLU A 220 -9.22 -17.77 -7.90
CA GLU A 220 -9.07 -16.38 -8.32
C GLU A 220 -9.17 -16.30 -9.85
N ALA A 221 -10.06 -15.44 -10.32
CA ALA A 221 -10.20 -15.15 -11.75
C ALA A 221 -9.66 -13.75 -12.03
N SER A 222 -9.18 -13.53 -13.25
CA SER A 222 -8.79 -12.21 -13.72
C SER A 222 -9.30 -11.98 -15.12
N ASP A 223 -9.69 -10.75 -15.41
CA ASP A 223 -10.14 -10.32 -16.73
C ASP A 223 -9.73 -8.87 -16.99
N ASN A 224 -9.84 -8.41 -18.23
CA ASN A 224 -9.60 -7.02 -18.59
C ASN A 224 -10.90 -6.35 -19.02
N ALA A 225 -11.10 -5.11 -18.59
CA ALA A 225 -12.25 -4.31 -18.99
C ALA A 225 -11.80 -2.88 -19.29
N SER A 226 -12.60 -2.11 -20.03
CA SER A 226 -12.34 -0.69 -20.25
C SER A 226 -13.55 0.12 -19.81
N ALA A 227 -13.31 1.19 -19.07
CA ALA A 227 -14.32 2.15 -18.68
C ALA A 227 -14.17 3.41 -19.54
N THR A 228 -15.26 3.97 -20.04
CA THR A 228 -15.30 5.33 -20.62
C THR A 228 -16.22 6.21 -19.78
N GLU A 229 -16.32 7.50 -20.12
CA GLU A 229 -17.27 8.42 -19.47
C GLU A 229 -18.73 7.97 -19.62
N ASP A 230 -19.05 7.16 -20.64
CA ASP A 230 -20.38 6.57 -20.84
C ASP A 230 -20.57 5.24 -20.07
N GLY A 231 -19.55 4.79 -19.33
CA GLY A 231 -19.49 3.50 -18.66
C GLY A 231 -18.67 2.46 -19.43
N GLY A 232 -18.61 1.24 -18.89
CA GLY A 232 -17.87 0.14 -19.49
C GLY A 232 -18.47 -1.20 -19.13
N ASP A 233 -18.57 -2.07 -20.13
CA ASP A 233 -19.03 -3.45 -19.97
C ASP A 233 -17.83 -4.39 -19.84
N ALA A 234 -17.75 -5.04 -18.69
CA ALA A 234 -16.77 -6.10 -18.41
C ALA A 234 -17.26 -7.48 -18.89
N GLY A 235 -18.46 -7.57 -19.45
CA GLY A 235 -19.04 -8.80 -19.98
C GLY A 235 -19.38 -9.83 -18.90
N THR A 236 -19.32 -11.10 -19.31
CA THR A 236 -19.53 -12.25 -18.41
C THR A 236 -18.19 -12.86 -18.02
N ILE A 237 -17.88 -12.82 -16.73
CA ILE A 237 -16.65 -13.36 -16.18
C ILE A 237 -16.94 -14.70 -15.52
N GLU A 238 -16.23 -15.73 -15.93
CA GLU A 238 -16.42 -17.09 -15.44
C GLU A 238 -15.44 -17.40 -14.31
N MET A 239 -15.95 -17.82 -13.14
CA MET A 239 -15.13 -18.35 -12.06
C MET A 239 -15.19 -19.87 -12.05
N THR A 240 -14.02 -20.51 -11.92
CA THR A 240 -13.94 -21.96 -11.81
C THR A 240 -13.97 -22.38 -10.34
N ARG A 241 -14.88 -23.29 -9.99
CA ARG A 241 -14.95 -23.87 -8.64
C ARG A 241 -13.67 -24.65 -8.32
N GLY A 242 -13.21 -24.59 -7.07
CA GLY A 242 -12.15 -25.47 -6.58
C GLY A 242 -12.72 -26.82 -6.13
N GLU A 243 -11.90 -27.87 -6.21
CA GLU A 243 -12.20 -29.18 -5.62
C GLU A 243 -11.99 -29.18 -4.10
N GLY A 244 -11.15 -28.25 -3.63
CA GLY A 244 -10.88 -28.07 -2.20
C GLY A 244 -9.92 -29.11 -1.62
N LEU A 245 -9.39 -28.79 -0.44
CA LEU A 245 -8.60 -29.73 0.37
C LEU A 245 -8.99 -29.54 1.83
N GLU A 246 -9.58 -30.58 2.43
CA GLU A 246 -9.77 -30.60 3.88
C GLU A 246 -8.41 -30.76 4.57
N VAL A 247 -8.15 -29.92 5.57
CA VAL A 247 -7.00 -30.02 6.46
C VAL A 247 -7.47 -30.18 7.89
N ARG A 248 -6.75 -30.96 8.69
CA ARG A 248 -7.00 -31.14 10.13
C ARG A 248 -5.74 -30.80 10.90
N VAL A 249 -5.74 -29.63 11.53
CA VAL A 249 -4.54 -29.10 12.20
C VAL A 249 -4.65 -29.29 13.70
N ARG A 250 -3.62 -29.90 14.29
CA ARG A 250 -3.53 -30.19 15.72
C ARG A 250 -2.16 -29.83 16.26
N ASP A 251 -2.12 -29.60 17.56
CA ASP A 251 -0.90 -29.66 18.35
C ASP A 251 -0.31 -31.07 18.25
N GLY A 252 0.97 -31.16 17.88
CA GLY A 252 1.65 -32.44 17.67
C GLY A 252 1.96 -33.21 18.94
N ILE A 253 1.98 -32.55 20.11
CA ILE A 253 2.35 -33.14 21.39
C ILE A 253 1.10 -33.64 22.12
N TYR A 254 0.17 -32.73 22.37
CA TYR A 254 -1.05 -32.96 23.15
C TYR A 254 -2.25 -33.36 22.30
N GLN A 255 -2.11 -33.36 20.97
CA GLN A 255 -3.17 -33.71 20.01
C GLN A 255 -4.41 -32.79 20.11
N ILE A 256 -4.23 -31.60 20.69
CA ILE A 256 -5.28 -30.60 20.84
C ILE A 256 -5.58 -29.98 19.47
N PRO A 257 -6.84 -29.96 19.01
CA PRO A 257 -7.17 -29.30 17.76
C PRO A 257 -6.94 -27.79 17.81
N LEU A 258 -6.26 -27.25 16.79
CA LEU A 258 -6.03 -25.82 16.69
C LEU A 258 -7.27 -25.10 16.15
N ARG A 259 -7.40 -23.80 16.43
CA ARG A 259 -8.53 -22.96 15.99
C ARG A 259 -8.21 -22.06 14.79
N SER A 260 -6.93 -21.97 14.44
CA SER A 260 -6.48 -21.20 13.28
C SER A 260 -5.22 -21.80 12.69
N ALA A 261 -5.10 -21.69 11.37
CA ALA A 261 -3.86 -21.98 10.66
C ALA A 261 -3.68 -21.01 9.49
N ASN A 262 -2.44 -20.65 9.20
CA ASN A 262 -2.06 -19.94 7.98
C ASN A 262 -1.42 -20.93 7.01
N VAL A 263 -1.93 -20.99 5.80
CA VAL A 263 -1.48 -21.93 4.77
C VAL A 263 -1.05 -21.18 3.53
N ARG A 264 0.14 -21.50 3.04
CA ARG A 264 0.60 -21.12 1.71
C ARG A 264 0.72 -22.37 0.85
N VAL A 265 0.16 -22.32 -0.35
CA VAL A 265 0.15 -23.44 -1.30
C VAL A 265 0.95 -23.05 -2.53
N LYS A 266 1.87 -23.92 -2.93
CA LYS A 266 2.67 -23.80 -4.15
C LYS A 266 2.42 -24.97 -5.10
N ASP A 267 2.52 -24.72 -6.40
CA ASP A 267 2.46 -25.77 -7.42
C ASP A 267 3.78 -26.54 -7.53
N GLY A 268 3.81 -27.56 -8.40
CA GLY A 268 5.02 -28.36 -8.65
C GLY A 268 6.19 -27.58 -9.27
N ALA A 269 5.98 -26.37 -9.79
CA ALA A 269 7.03 -25.47 -10.25
C ALA A 269 7.53 -24.51 -9.14
N GLY A 270 6.93 -24.58 -7.94
CA GLY A 270 7.25 -23.73 -6.79
C GLY A 270 6.57 -22.37 -6.81
N ALA A 271 5.68 -22.10 -7.76
CA ALA A 271 4.94 -20.84 -7.85
C ALA A 271 3.82 -20.80 -6.81
N ASN A 272 3.59 -19.63 -6.22
CA ASN A 272 2.53 -19.44 -5.22
C ASN A 272 1.15 -19.52 -5.89
N VAL A 273 0.35 -20.49 -5.47
CA VAL A 273 -1.01 -20.71 -5.99
C VAL A 273 -2.03 -19.95 -5.16
N THR A 274 -1.97 -20.08 -3.84
CA THR A 274 -2.85 -19.37 -2.92
C THR A 274 -2.22 -19.30 -1.52
N SER A 275 -2.57 -18.25 -0.79
CA SER A 275 -2.19 -18.08 0.60
C SER A 275 -3.41 -17.64 1.39
N THR A 276 -3.76 -18.38 2.45
CA THR A 276 -5.02 -18.20 3.15
C THR A 276 -4.89 -18.39 4.66
N TRP A 277 -5.73 -17.69 5.40
CA TRP A 277 -5.98 -17.92 6.81
C TRP A 277 -7.20 -18.83 6.94
N LEU A 278 -7.03 -19.96 7.61
CA LEU A 278 -8.08 -20.91 7.92
C LEU A 278 -8.54 -20.69 9.35
N SER A 279 -9.84 -20.40 9.51
CA SER A 279 -10.52 -20.62 10.79
C SER A 279 -10.87 -22.10 10.87
N LEU A 280 -10.41 -22.76 11.93
CA LEU A 280 -10.59 -24.19 12.13
C LEU A 280 -11.71 -24.43 13.16
N ASP A 281 -12.50 -25.46 12.93
CA ASP A 281 -13.63 -25.81 13.82
C ASP A 281 -13.18 -26.45 15.14
N GLY A 282 -14.15 -26.98 15.90
CA GLY A 282 -13.95 -27.68 17.18
C GLY A 282 -12.97 -28.85 17.11
N ASP A 283 -12.88 -29.51 15.95
CA ASP A 283 -12.06 -30.68 15.68
C ASP A 283 -10.76 -30.34 14.93
N GLY A 284 -10.50 -29.05 14.71
CA GLY A 284 -9.32 -28.53 14.03
C GLY A 284 -9.41 -28.65 12.51
N LYS A 285 -10.61 -28.86 11.97
CA LYS A 285 -10.86 -29.00 10.55
C LYS A 285 -11.01 -27.63 9.89
N GLY A 286 -10.41 -27.50 8.71
CA GLY A 286 -10.58 -26.37 7.78
C GLY A 286 -10.49 -26.82 6.34
N GLU A 287 -10.70 -25.92 5.39
CA GLU A 287 -10.70 -26.25 3.96
C GLU A 287 -9.99 -25.19 3.12
N ILE A 288 -9.11 -25.63 2.21
CA ILE A 288 -8.52 -24.79 1.17
C ILE A 288 -9.35 -24.94 -0.10
N SER A 289 -10.52 -24.31 -0.12
CA SER A 289 -11.59 -24.59 -1.08
C SER A 289 -11.31 -24.15 -2.53
N SER A 290 -10.25 -23.37 -2.78
CA SER A 290 -9.91 -22.83 -4.10
C SER A 290 -8.96 -23.72 -4.92
N LEU A 291 -8.51 -24.86 -4.41
CA LEU A 291 -7.50 -25.70 -5.08
C LEU A 291 -8.09 -26.50 -6.26
N ARG A 292 -7.30 -26.61 -7.33
CA ARG A 292 -7.58 -27.47 -8.50
C ARG A 292 -7.10 -28.89 -8.26
N PRO A 293 -7.54 -29.86 -9.10
CA PRO A 293 -6.83 -31.12 -9.21
C PRO A 293 -5.35 -30.89 -9.51
N GLY A 294 -4.46 -31.49 -8.73
CA GLY A 294 -3.03 -31.24 -8.89
C GLY A 294 -2.20 -31.77 -7.73
N ARG A 295 -0.88 -31.55 -7.84
CA ARG A 295 0.11 -31.85 -6.81
C ARG A 295 0.76 -30.56 -6.34
N TYR A 296 0.81 -30.37 -5.03
CA TYR A 296 1.19 -29.12 -4.39
C TYR A 296 2.23 -29.33 -3.27
N SER A 297 2.93 -28.26 -2.93
CA SER A 297 3.62 -28.14 -1.64
C SER A 297 2.92 -27.12 -0.76
N LEU A 298 2.75 -27.45 0.52
CA LEU A 298 2.04 -26.62 1.49
C LEU A 298 3.00 -26.19 2.59
N VAL A 299 3.01 -24.90 2.92
CA VAL A 299 3.63 -24.37 4.14
C VAL A 299 2.52 -24.00 5.11
N VAL A 300 2.35 -24.82 6.14
CA VAL A 300 1.31 -24.65 7.16
C VAL A 300 1.94 -24.14 8.44
N GLY A 301 1.36 -23.09 9.03
CA GLY A 301 1.78 -22.56 10.32
C GLY A 301 0.59 -22.19 11.19
N SER A 302 0.88 -21.95 12.46
CA SER A 302 -0.05 -21.35 13.42
C SER A 302 0.76 -20.57 14.45
N ASN A 303 0.13 -19.61 15.11
CA ASN A 303 0.82 -18.77 16.08
C ASN A 303 1.34 -19.61 17.26
N GLY A 304 2.62 -19.44 17.61
CA GLY A 304 3.28 -20.23 18.67
C GLY A 304 3.80 -21.61 18.22
N TYR A 305 3.72 -21.93 16.93
CA TYR A 305 4.16 -23.21 16.38
C TYR A 305 5.16 -23.03 15.25
N ALA A 306 6.02 -24.03 15.06
CA ALA A 306 6.88 -24.09 13.91
C ALA A 306 6.09 -24.38 12.62
N THR A 307 6.45 -23.70 11.54
CA THR A 307 5.87 -23.97 10.22
C THR A 307 6.28 -25.36 9.73
N GLN A 308 5.32 -26.11 9.20
CA GLN A 308 5.53 -27.41 8.58
C GLN A 308 5.41 -27.30 7.05
N VAL A 309 6.37 -27.91 6.34
CA VAL A 309 6.33 -28.04 4.89
C VAL A 309 5.88 -29.45 4.53
N LEU A 310 4.80 -29.54 3.75
CA LEU A 310 4.21 -30.79 3.28
C LEU A 310 4.35 -30.83 1.77
N GLU A 311 5.22 -31.72 1.29
CA GLU A 311 5.52 -31.88 -0.13
C GLU A 311 4.60 -32.93 -0.79
N GLY A 312 4.27 -32.72 -2.06
CA GLY A 312 3.58 -33.72 -2.87
C GLY A 312 2.12 -33.99 -2.50
N VAL A 313 1.45 -33.03 -1.87
CA VAL A 313 0.03 -33.10 -1.50
C VAL A 313 -0.83 -33.13 -2.75
N VAL A 314 -1.74 -34.10 -2.86
CA VAL A 314 -2.60 -34.30 -4.03
C VAL A 314 -4.01 -33.79 -3.75
N VAL A 315 -4.58 -33.06 -4.70
CA VAL A 315 -5.96 -32.57 -4.71
C VAL A 315 -6.68 -33.12 -5.95
N PRO A 316 -7.97 -33.51 -5.87
CA PRO A 316 -8.67 -33.81 -4.62
C PRO A 316 -8.00 -34.98 -3.88
N GLY A 317 -8.11 -35.00 -2.56
CA GLY A 317 -7.46 -35.99 -1.73
C GLY A 317 -8.22 -36.24 -0.44
N ALA A 318 -7.80 -37.25 0.31
CA ALA A 318 -8.30 -37.48 1.67
C ALA A 318 -7.96 -36.27 2.57
N PRO A 319 -8.71 -36.07 3.69
CA PRO A 319 -8.37 -35.05 4.67
C PRO A 319 -6.90 -35.13 5.10
N LEU A 320 -6.18 -34.01 5.00
CA LEU A 320 -4.76 -33.92 5.30
C LEU A 320 -4.54 -33.65 6.80
N PRO A 321 -4.02 -34.62 7.59
CA PRO A 321 -3.63 -34.35 8.96
C PRO A 321 -2.37 -33.49 8.99
N VAL A 322 -2.37 -32.46 9.83
CA VAL A 322 -1.22 -31.57 10.06
C VAL A 322 -0.97 -31.50 11.55
N ALA A 323 0.22 -31.92 11.97
CA ALA A 323 0.66 -31.85 13.36
C ALA A 323 1.74 -30.77 13.48
N LEU A 324 1.45 -29.70 14.22
CA LEU A 324 2.38 -28.61 14.46
C LEU A 324 2.93 -28.71 15.89
N THR A 325 4.24 -28.59 16.04
CA THR A 325 4.91 -28.54 17.35
C THR A 325 5.55 -27.17 17.56
N PRO A 326 5.72 -26.72 18.81
CA PRO A 326 6.53 -25.55 19.11
C PRO A 326 7.93 -25.69 18.50
N GLY A 327 8.49 -24.57 18.03
CA GLY A 327 9.86 -24.55 17.53
C GLY A 327 10.86 -24.15 18.61
N GLY A 328 12.12 -24.01 18.21
CA GLY A 328 13.14 -23.31 19.01
C GLY A 328 13.24 -21.84 18.63
N SER A 329 13.87 -21.05 19.50
CA SER A 329 14.17 -19.64 19.25
C SER A 329 15.62 -19.47 18.81
N VAL A 330 15.85 -18.68 17.78
CA VAL A 330 17.19 -18.36 17.28
C VAL A 330 17.45 -16.87 17.39
N GLU A 331 18.41 -16.51 18.23
CA GLU A 331 18.90 -15.15 18.31
C GLU A 331 20.11 -14.98 17.40
N ILE A 332 19.98 -14.08 16.43
CA ILE A 332 21.02 -13.77 15.45
C ILE A 332 21.69 -12.47 15.87
N LEU A 333 23.01 -12.53 16.05
CA LEU A 333 23.86 -11.39 16.34
C LEU A 333 24.64 -11.05 15.07
N PRO A 334 24.16 -10.09 14.25
CA PRO A 334 24.87 -9.71 13.04
C PRO A 334 26.08 -8.83 13.39
N GLY A 335 27.27 -9.29 12.99
CA GLY A 335 28.50 -8.48 12.98
C GLY A 335 28.47 -7.42 11.87
N GLU A 336 29.49 -6.56 11.86
CA GLU A 336 29.53 -5.38 10.99
C GLU A 336 29.43 -5.74 9.50
N ALA A 337 30.13 -6.79 9.06
CA ALA A 337 30.12 -7.21 7.66
C ALA A 337 28.73 -7.70 7.23
N SER A 338 28.05 -8.46 8.11
CA SER A 338 26.70 -8.94 7.85
C SER A 338 25.65 -7.84 7.92
N ARG A 339 25.76 -6.90 8.86
CA ARG A 339 24.87 -5.74 8.96
C ARG A 339 24.91 -4.87 7.72
N ALA A 340 26.09 -4.67 7.14
CA ALA A 340 26.25 -3.91 5.90
C ALA A 340 25.45 -4.50 4.72
N LYS A 341 25.09 -5.79 4.78
CA LYS A 341 24.25 -6.45 3.77
C LYS A 341 22.74 -6.37 4.05
N GLY A 342 22.35 -6.09 5.29
CA GLY A 342 20.95 -5.91 5.71
C GLY A 342 20.05 -7.15 5.65
N SER A 343 20.55 -8.29 5.14
CA SER A 343 19.77 -9.53 5.07
C SER A 343 20.62 -10.80 5.01
N ALA A 344 20.01 -11.90 5.40
CA ALA A 344 20.54 -13.25 5.29
C ALA A 344 19.50 -14.20 4.67
N THR A 345 19.95 -15.37 4.21
CA THR A 345 19.09 -16.48 3.80
C THR A 345 19.27 -17.65 4.75
N LEU A 346 18.22 -18.01 5.48
CA LEU A 346 18.10 -19.25 6.24
C LEU A 346 17.89 -20.42 5.28
N ARG A 347 18.81 -21.39 5.32
CA ARG A 347 18.79 -22.58 4.48
C ARG A 347 18.65 -23.83 5.34
N ASN A 348 17.89 -24.81 4.84
CA ASN A 348 17.76 -26.13 5.44
C ASN A 348 19.04 -26.96 5.26
N ALA A 349 19.04 -28.19 5.78
CA ALA A 349 20.17 -29.12 5.64
C ALA A 349 20.53 -29.48 4.18
N LEU A 350 19.61 -29.30 3.24
CA LEU A 350 19.82 -29.50 1.79
C LEU A 350 20.36 -28.24 1.10
N GLY A 351 20.61 -27.16 1.83
CA GLY A 351 21.08 -25.89 1.29
C GLY A 351 19.99 -25.06 0.59
N GLN A 352 18.72 -25.49 0.66
CA GLN A 352 17.60 -24.78 0.06
C GLN A 352 17.05 -23.73 1.03
N PRO A 353 16.54 -22.58 0.56
CA PRO A 353 15.88 -21.60 1.41
C PRO A 353 14.73 -22.24 2.22
N HIS A 354 14.73 -22.06 3.54
CA HIS A 354 13.74 -22.66 4.42
C HIS A 354 12.57 -21.70 4.69
N PRO A 355 11.32 -22.07 4.39
CA PRO A 355 10.16 -21.22 4.66
C PRO A 355 9.74 -21.31 6.13
N TYR A 356 10.41 -20.56 7.01
CA TYR A 356 10.10 -20.50 8.45
C TYR A 356 8.92 -19.58 8.81
N ARG A 357 8.31 -18.94 7.81
CA ARG A 357 7.08 -18.14 7.89
C ARG A 357 6.19 -18.55 6.72
N SER A 358 4.87 -18.56 6.89
CA SER A 358 3.95 -18.86 5.78
C SER A 358 3.82 -17.74 4.75
N TRP A 359 4.41 -16.57 5.01
CA TRP A 359 4.38 -15.43 4.10
C TRP A 359 5.78 -14.87 3.88
N GLY A 360 5.97 -14.19 2.75
CA GLY A 360 7.25 -13.60 2.37
C GLY A 360 8.19 -14.56 1.62
N ASN A 361 9.39 -14.05 1.35
CA ASN A 361 10.42 -14.77 0.60
C ASN A 361 10.99 -15.91 1.43
N GLU A 362 11.21 -17.06 0.79
CA GLU A 362 11.70 -18.26 1.48
C GLU A 362 13.10 -18.03 2.03
N GLY A 363 13.29 -18.40 3.30
CA GLY A 363 14.55 -18.23 4.01
C GLY A 363 14.96 -16.77 4.26
N HIS A 364 14.24 -15.75 3.78
CA HIS A 364 14.69 -14.37 3.94
C HIS A 364 14.65 -13.96 5.41
N VAL A 365 15.78 -13.50 5.93
CA VAL A 365 15.94 -12.96 7.28
C VAL A 365 16.46 -11.54 7.15
N THR A 366 15.76 -10.58 7.75
CA THR A 366 16.23 -9.20 7.82
C THR A 366 17.29 -9.09 8.92
N LEU A 367 18.41 -8.42 8.63
CA LEU A 367 19.44 -8.15 9.63
C LEU A 367 19.34 -6.68 10.05
N PRO A 368 19.03 -6.39 11.32
CA PRO A 368 18.84 -5.01 11.75
C PRO A 368 20.17 -4.24 11.76
N ALA A 369 20.10 -2.93 11.53
CA ALA A 369 21.26 -2.05 11.57
C ALA A 369 21.91 -1.96 12.98
N ALA A 370 21.12 -2.24 14.02
CA ALA A 370 21.57 -2.35 15.40
C ALA A 370 20.75 -3.40 16.15
N GLY A 371 21.36 -4.04 17.15
CA GLY A 371 20.72 -5.07 17.97
C GLY A 371 20.80 -6.47 17.38
N THR A 372 19.84 -7.32 17.75
CA THR A 372 19.73 -8.72 17.37
C THR A 372 18.44 -8.97 16.59
N GLU A 373 18.42 -10.01 15.77
CA GLU A 373 17.20 -10.51 15.14
C GLU A 373 16.77 -11.80 15.86
N LEU A 374 15.49 -11.91 16.20
CA LEU A 374 14.94 -13.10 16.85
C LEU A 374 14.03 -13.85 15.89
N LEU A 375 14.39 -15.09 15.58
CA LEU A 375 13.50 -16.04 14.91
C LEU A 375 12.82 -16.89 15.97
N GLU A 376 11.52 -16.72 16.13
CA GLU A 376 10.72 -17.54 17.04
C GLU A 376 10.13 -18.74 16.31
N ASN A 377 9.98 -19.85 17.05
CA ASN A 377 9.34 -21.07 16.57
C ASN A 377 9.96 -21.64 15.29
N LEU A 378 11.27 -21.59 15.13
CA LEU A 378 11.93 -22.29 14.03
C LEU A 378 11.85 -23.80 14.28
N ALA A 379 11.49 -24.59 13.25
CA ALA A 379 11.39 -26.03 13.39
C ALA A 379 12.72 -26.64 13.87
N PRO A 380 12.70 -27.69 14.72
CA PRO A 380 13.93 -28.37 15.12
C PRO A 380 14.66 -28.96 13.90
N GLY A 381 15.99 -28.80 13.87
CA GLY A 381 16.80 -29.26 12.75
C GLY A 381 18.12 -28.53 12.57
N SER A 382 18.82 -28.89 11.49
CA SER A 382 20.10 -28.28 11.11
C SER A 382 19.88 -27.23 10.02
N TYR A 383 20.47 -26.06 10.24
CA TYR A 383 20.31 -24.89 9.39
C TYR A 383 21.63 -24.22 9.08
N THR A 384 21.64 -23.45 8.00
CA THR A 384 22.74 -22.56 7.66
C THR A 384 22.20 -21.16 7.41
N LEU A 385 22.81 -20.15 8.01
CA LEU A 385 22.55 -18.75 7.71
C LEU A 385 23.60 -18.23 6.72
N ALA A 386 23.17 -17.86 5.52
CA ALA A 386 24.04 -17.39 4.45
C ALA A 386 23.83 -15.89 4.21
N VAL A 387 24.92 -15.12 4.27
CA VAL A 387 24.94 -13.68 3.94
C VAL A 387 25.83 -13.49 2.72
N GLU A 388 25.43 -12.64 1.79
CA GLU A 388 26.16 -12.44 0.55
C GLU A 388 27.58 -11.91 0.80
N GLY A 389 28.60 -12.59 0.26
CA GLY A 389 30.01 -12.22 0.43
C GLY A 389 30.58 -12.54 1.82
N VAL A 390 29.83 -13.26 2.66
CA VAL A 390 30.21 -13.65 4.01
C VAL A 390 30.16 -15.18 4.14
N ALA A 391 31.10 -15.75 4.92
CA ALA A 391 31.11 -17.19 5.17
C ALA A 391 29.81 -17.63 5.88
N PRO A 392 29.11 -18.66 5.37
CA PRO A 392 27.85 -19.10 5.94
C PRO A 392 28.06 -19.74 7.32
N LYS A 393 27.09 -19.55 8.23
CA LYS A 393 27.15 -20.06 9.60
C LYS A 393 26.13 -21.18 9.81
N ALA A 394 26.61 -22.39 10.11
CA ALA A 394 25.75 -23.51 10.46
C ALA A 394 25.36 -23.48 11.95
N PHE A 395 24.14 -23.94 12.26
CA PHE A 395 23.63 -24.07 13.63
C PHE A 395 22.53 -25.14 13.70
N THR A 396 22.15 -25.51 14.92
CA THR A 396 21.09 -26.50 15.18
C THR A 396 20.03 -25.87 16.07
N VAL A 397 18.78 -26.22 15.80
CA VAL A 397 17.60 -25.80 16.56
C VAL A 397 17.04 -27.02 17.25
N THR A 398 16.75 -26.88 18.54
CA THR A 398 16.08 -27.90 19.35
C THR A 398 14.70 -27.38 19.76
N GLU A 399 13.76 -28.29 19.95
CA GLU A 399 12.39 -27.95 20.37
C GLU A 399 12.39 -27.22 21.71
N GLY A 400 11.75 -26.04 21.78
CA GLY A 400 11.72 -25.19 22.97
C GLY A 400 13.08 -24.61 23.40
N GLY A 401 14.16 -24.92 22.69
CA GLY A 401 15.51 -24.47 22.99
C GLY A 401 15.80 -23.07 22.45
N ARG A 402 16.84 -22.43 23.00
CA ARG A 402 17.39 -21.17 22.49
C ARG A 402 18.76 -21.43 21.85
N THR A 403 18.91 -21.01 20.61
CA THR A 403 20.19 -21.05 19.87
C THR A 403 20.66 -19.63 19.60
N VAL A 404 21.94 -19.37 19.81
CA VAL A 404 22.58 -18.07 19.54
C VAL A 404 23.50 -18.23 18.33
N VAL A 405 23.34 -17.36 17.33
CA VAL A 405 24.10 -17.41 16.06
C VAL A 405 24.80 -16.08 15.84
N GLU A 406 26.12 -16.09 16.00
CA GLU A 406 26.96 -14.94 15.69
C GLU A 406 27.42 -15.00 14.23
N LEU A 407 27.11 -13.93 13.49
CA LEU A 407 27.59 -13.68 12.14
C LEU A 407 28.74 -12.66 12.18
N PRO A 408 29.72 -12.75 11.26
CA PRO A 408 30.81 -11.78 11.19
C PRO A 408 30.38 -10.41 10.64
#